data_AF-A0A1I3A173-F1
#
_entry.id   AF-A0A1I3A173-F1
#
_cell.length_a   1.000
_cell.length_b   1.000
_cell.length_c   1.000
_cell.angle_alpha   90.00
_cell.angle_beta   90.00
_cell.angle_gamma   90.00
#
_symmetry.space_group_name_H-M   'P 1'
#
loop_
_entity.id
_entity.type
_entity.pdbx_description
1 polymer ?
#
loop_
_entity_poly.entity_id
_entity_poly.type
_entity_poly.pdbx_seq_one_letter_code
_entity_poly.pdbx_strand_id
1 'polypeptide(L)'
;MESRPITNTADLIHTDDLYSRIKWLEQELNYRCIDEHARELQALMALAKAVETTTSEQTYQRSAELIRDSYLPTYRKGLDEVARGNVQFSSVDFGGVTYWLRNMKR
;
A
#
# COMPACT_ATOMS: atom_id res chain seq x y z
N MET A 1 -1.59 -12.67 16.27
CA MET A 1 -0.31 -12.52 15.57
C MET A 1 -0.02 -11.03 15.51
N GLU A 2 1.08 -10.58 16.11
CA GLU A 2 1.54 -9.19 15.94
C GLU A 2 2.01 -9.03 14.50
N SER A 3 1.31 -8.21 13.71
CA SER A 3 1.78 -7.83 12.38
C SER A 3 2.92 -6.82 12.53
N ARG A 4 3.91 -6.82 11.64
CA ARG A 4 5.00 -5.85 11.71
C ARG A 4 4.47 -4.45 11.37
N PRO A 5 5.03 -3.37 11.96
CA PRO A 5 4.67 -2.01 11.57
C PRO A 5 4.88 -1.77 10.09
N ILE A 6 3.91 -1.12 9.44
CA ILE A 6 4.05 -0.67 8.05
C ILE A 6 4.52 0.78 8.07
N THR A 7 5.66 1.03 7.42
CA THR A 7 6.26 2.36 7.30
C THR A 7 6.63 2.64 5.83
N ASN A 8 6.91 3.90 5.51
CA ASN A 8 7.25 4.36 4.16
C ASN A 8 8.69 4.00 3.71
N THR A 9 9.32 3.04 4.38
CA THR A 9 10.66 2.55 4.02
C THR A 9 10.61 1.23 3.25
N ALA A 10 9.48 0.53 3.24
CA ALA A 10 9.32 -0.73 2.54
C ALA A 10 9.31 -0.52 1.01
N ASP A 11 10.05 -1.36 0.28
CA ASP A 11 10.09 -1.29 -1.19
C ASP A 11 8.80 -1.78 -1.86
N LEU A 12 8.08 -2.67 -1.17
CA LEU A 12 6.83 -3.27 -1.62
C LEU A 12 5.87 -3.37 -0.43
N ILE A 13 4.63 -2.90 -0.62
CA ILE A 13 3.54 -3.03 0.35
C ILE A 13 2.35 -3.66 -0.38
N HIS A 14 1.82 -4.75 0.15
CA HIS A 14 0.58 -5.34 -0.36
C HIS A 14 -0.62 -4.67 0.31
N THR A 15 -1.67 -4.36 -0.44
CA THR A 15 -2.86 -3.72 0.13
C THR A 15 -3.57 -4.62 1.15
N ASP A 16 -3.50 -5.94 1.01
CA ASP A 16 -4.05 -6.86 2.01
C ASP A 16 -3.33 -6.76 3.36
N ASP A 17 -2.01 -6.56 3.34
CA ASP A 17 -1.21 -6.34 4.56
C ASP A 17 -1.55 -4.99 5.18
N LEU A 18 -1.71 -3.95 4.35
CA LEU A 18 -2.15 -2.62 4.77
C LEU A 18 -3.49 -2.68 5.51
N TYR A 19 -4.52 -3.26 4.90
CA TYR A 19 -5.86 -3.34 5.51
C TYR A 19 -5.88 -4.27 6.73
N SER A 20 -5.12 -5.37 6.70
CA SER A 20 -4.97 -6.25 7.86
C SER A 20 -4.29 -5.54 9.04
N ARG A 21 -3.29 -4.70 8.76
CA ARG A 21 -2.58 -3.90 9.77
C ARG A 21 -3.47 -2.81 10.36
N ILE A 22 -4.22 -2.09 9.52
CA ILE A 22 -5.21 -1.09 9.97
C ILE A 22 -6.21 -1.74 10.93
N LYS A 23 -6.83 -2.86 10.53
CA LYS A 23 -7.80 -3.57 11.37
C LYS A 23 -7.21 -4.03 12.69
N TRP A 24 -5.97 -4.51 12.69
CA TRP A 24 -5.28 -4.91 13.92
C TRP A 24 -5.02 -3.69 14.82
N LEU A 25 -4.55 -2.57 14.28
CA LEU A 25 -4.29 -1.34 15.05
C LEU A 25 -5.57 -0.77 15.66
N GLU A 26 -6.68 -0.76 14.92
CA GLU A 26 -7.99 -0.36 15.45
C GLU A 26 -8.41 -1.22 16.64
N GLN A 27 -8.20 -2.54 16.56
CA GLN A 27 -8.47 -3.46 17.66
C GLN A 27 -7.54 -3.20 18.85
N GLU A 28 -6.23 -3.12 18.62
CA GLU A 28 -5.23 -2.94 19.67
C GLU A 28 -5.45 -1.62 20.44
N LEU A 29 -5.74 -0.53 19.71
CA LEU A 29 -5.98 0.79 20.31
C LEU A 29 -7.28 0.87 21.12
N ASN A 30 -8.26 0.00 20.85
CA ASN A 30 -9.44 -0.12 21.71
C ASN A 30 -9.10 -0.71 23.09
N TYR A 31 -8.03 -1.49 23.20
CA TYR A 31 -7.61 -2.11 24.46
C TYR A 31 -6.48 -1.34 25.15
N ARG A 32 -5.60 -0.67 24.40
CA ARG A 32 -4.44 0.06 24.93
C ARG A 32 -4.16 1.31 24.11
N CYS A 33 -4.08 2.47 24.76
CA CYS A 33 -3.64 3.69 24.09
C CYS A 33 -2.11 3.69 23.96
N ILE A 34 -1.61 3.36 22.77
CA ILE A 34 -0.18 3.38 22.43
C ILE A 34 0.03 4.43 21.33
N ASP A 35 0.72 5.51 21.65
CA ASP A 35 0.92 6.66 20.75
C ASP A 35 1.58 6.28 19.42
N GLU A 36 2.50 5.31 19.42
CA GLU A 36 3.13 4.80 18.20
C GLU A 36 2.12 4.11 17.28
N HIS A 37 1.21 3.31 17.84
CA HIS A 37 0.15 2.64 17.09
C HIS A 37 -0.89 3.63 16.56
N ALA A 38 -1.22 4.68 17.34
CA ALA A 38 -2.11 5.74 16.89
C ALA A 38 -1.52 6.52 15.70
N ARG A 39 -0.23 6.87 15.77
CA ARG A 39 0.49 7.52 14.66
C ARG A 39 0.58 6.64 13.43
N GLU A 40 0.88 5.35 13.62
CA GLU A 40 0.89 4.38 12.53
C GLU A 40 -0.51 4.28 11.88
N LEU A 41 -1.56 4.09 12.68
CA LEU A 41 -2.93 3.98 12.18
C LEU A 41 -3.33 5.21 11.37
N GLN A 42 -3.04 6.41 11.86
CA GLN A 42 -3.32 7.65 11.14
C GLN A 42 -2.61 7.70 9.78
N ALA A 43 -1.34 7.30 9.72
CA ALA A 43 -0.57 7.27 8.47
C ALA A 43 -1.13 6.22 7.49
N LEU A 44 -1.49 5.03 7.97
CA LEU A 44 -2.03 3.96 7.15
C LEU A 44 -3.44 4.26 6.65
N MET A 45 -4.29 4.92 7.44
CA MET A 45 -5.60 5.38 6.99
C MET A 45 -5.48 6.45 5.89
N ALA A 46 -4.52 7.37 6.00
CA ALA A 46 -4.25 8.35 4.95
C ALA A 46 -3.79 7.67 3.65
N LEU A 47 -2.91 6.66 3.76
CA LEU A 47 -2.48 5.85 2.62
C LEU A 47 -3.64 5.08 1.98
N ALA A 48 -4.47 4.40 2.78
CA ALA A 48 -5.62 3.64 2.28
C ALA A 48 -6.60 4.55 1.52
N LYS A 49 -6.88 5.74 2.07
CA LYS A 49 -7.70 6.74 1.38
C LYS A 49 -7.08 7.18 0.07
N ALA A 50 -5.77 7.40 0.02
CA ALA A 50 -5.07 7.78 -1.21
C ALA A 50 -5.15 6.67 -2.27
N VAL A 51 -5.00 5.41 -1.87
CA VAL A 51 -5.21 4.23 -2.74
C VAL A 51 -6.63 4.23 -3.30
N GLU A 52 -7.64 4.34 -2.44
CA GLU A 52 -9.06 4.35 -2.84
C GLU A 52 -9.38 5.48 -3.82
N THR A 53 -8.86 6.69 -3.61
CA THR A 53 -9.06 7.82 -4.54
C THR A 53 -8.36 7.62 -5.88
N THR A 54 -7.29 6.82 -5.90
CA THR A 54 -6.48 6.57 -7.10
C THR A 54 -7.06 5.44 -7.94
N THR A 55 -7.86 4.56 -7.35
CA THR A 55 -8.47 3.41 -8.03
C THR A 55 -9.94 3.60 -8.30
N SER A 56 -10.38 3.26 -9.51
CA SER A 56 -11.81 3.01 -9.75
C SER A 56 -12.17 1.61 -9.26
N GLU A 57 -13.41 1.40 -8.81
CA GLU A 57 -13.91 0.07 -8.37
C GLU A 57 -13.70 -1.04 -9.42
N GLN A 58 -13.56 -0.66 -10.70
CA GLN A 58 -13.34 -1.57 -11.83
C GLN A 58 -11.87 -1.95 -12.07
N THR A 59 -10.92 -1.17 -11.55
CA THR A 59 -9.47 -1.37 -11.76
C THR A 59 -8.75 -1.86 -10.51
N TYR A 60 -9.42 -1.83 -9.35
CA TYR A 60 -8.86 -2.29 -8.09
C TYR A 60 -8.73 -3.82 -8.11
N GLN A 61 -7.49 -4.30 -8.20
CA GLN A 61 -7.21 -5.71 -8.05
C GLN A 61 -7.16 -6.03 -6.55
N ARG A 62 -7.90 -7.07 -6.13
CA ARG A 62 -7.74 -7.65 -4.80
C ARG A 62 -6.26 -8.04 -4.64
N SER A 63 -5.61 -7.62 -3.55
CA SER A 63 -4.15 -7.77 -3.33
C SER A 63 -3.26 -6.92 -4.24
N ALA A 64 -3.66 -5.67 -4.55
CA ALA A 64 -2.81 -4.72 -5.27
C ALA A 64 -1.48 -4.45 -4.55
N GLU A 65 -0.48 -4.04 -5.32
CA GLU A 65 0.88 -3.77 -4.85
C GLU A 65 1.17 -2.27 -4.92
N LEU A 66 1.72 -1.73 -3.84
CA LEU A 66 2.32 -0.41 -3.76
C LEU A 66 3.83 -0.56 -3.84
N ILE A 67 4.43 -0.05 -4.92
CA ILE A 67 5.85 -0.18 -5.23
C ILE A 67 6.53 1.15 -4.98
N ARG A 68 7.55 1.20 -4.11
CA ARG A 68 8.29 2.43 -3.86
C ARG A 68 8.97 2.93 -5.14
N ASP A 69 8.97 4.25 -5.36
CA ASP A 69 9.55 4.85 -6.57
C ASP A 69 10.99 4.38 -6.85
N SER A 70 11.84 4.36 -5.82
CA SER A 70 13.23 3.88 -5.92
C SER A 70 13.36 2.41 -6.32
N TYR A 71 12.34 1.59 -6.06
CA TYR A 71 12.32 0.16 -6.37
C TYR A 71 11.60 -0.16 -7.69
N LEU A 72 10.80 0.77 -8.23
CA LEU A 72 10.01 0.56 -9.44
C LEU A 72 10.83 0.03 -10.64
N PRO A 73 12.04 0.54 -10.94
CA PRO A 73 12.84 0.00 -12.05
C PRO A 73 13.20 -1.47 -11.88
N THR A 74 13.50 -1.89 -10.65
CA THR A 74 13.82 -3.29 -10.31
C THR A 74 12.58 -4.15 -10.40
N TYR A 75 11.46 -3.68 -9.84
CA TYR A 75 10.17 -4.36 -9.92
C TYR A 75 9.75 -4.62 -11.38
N ARG A 76 9.86 -3.61 -12.27
CA ARG A 76 9.50 -3.76 -13.70
C ARG A 76 10.37 -4.76 -14.44
N LYS A 77 11.64 -4.93 -14.06
CA LYS A 77 12.52 -5.97 -14.64
C LYS A 77 12.05 -7.38 -14.28
N GLY A 78 11.46 -7.55 -13.10
CA GLY A 78 10.91 -8.84 -12.63
C GLY A 78 9.59 -9.24 -13.27
N LEU A 79 8.84 -8.29 -13.85
CA LEU A 79 7.61 -8.58 -14.59
C LEU A 79 7.94 -9.28 -15.92
N ASP A 80 7.15 -10.28 -16.28
CA ASP A 80 7.16 -10.87 -17.62
C ASP A 80 6.61 -9.90 -18.68
N GLU A 81 6.83 -10.22 -19.96
CA GLU A 81 6.49 -9.33 -21.08
C GLU A 81 4.97 -9.04 -21.17
N VAL A 82 4.14 -10.05 -20.86
CA VAL A 82 2.67 -9.91 -20.86
C VAL A 82 2.23 -9.01 -19.70
N ALA A 83 2.78 -9.23 -18.50
CA ALA A 83 2.52 -8.40 -17.34
C ALA A 83 2.96 -6.95 -17.56
N ARG A 84 4.13 -6.69 -18.17
CA ARG A 84 4.57 -5.31 -18.47
C ARG A 84 3.62 -4.59 -19.43
N GLY A 85 3.05 -5.31 -20.40
CA GLY A 85 2.10 -4.76 -21.35
C GLY A 85 0.79 -4.31 -20.68
N ASN A 86 0.33 -5.08 -19.69
CA ASN A 86 -0.99 -4.96 -19.09
C ASN A 86 -1.03 -4.27 -17.72
N VAL A 87 0.08 -3.70 -17.23
CA VAL A 87 0.09 -2.93 -15.97
C VAL A 87 0.10 -1.43 -16.21
N GLN A 88 -0.64 -0.72 -15.38
CA GLN A 88 -0.56 0.72 -15.20
C GLN A 88 -0.07 1.01 -13.77
N PHE A 89 0.68 2.09 -13.62
CA PHE A 89 1.13 2.56 -12.32
C PHE A 89 0.52 3.92 -12.04
N SER A 90 -0.13 4.04 -10.88
CA SER A 90 -0.70 5.31 -10.42
C SER A 90 0.04 5.76 -9.17
N SER A 91 0.41 7.03 -9.12
CA SER A 91 1.18 7.58 -7.99
C SER A 91 0.30 7.73 -6.75
N VAL A 92 0.84 7.37 -5.60
CA VAL A 92 0.25 7.49 -4.26
C VAL A 92 1.32 8.04 -3.32
N ASP A 93 0.97 9.04 -2.50
CA ASP A 93 1.88 9.53 -1.46
C ASP A 93 1.74 8.69 -0.19
N PHE A 94 2.88 8.32 0.41
CA PHE A 94 2.94 7.74 1.74
C PHE A 94 3.92 8.50 2.63
N GLY A 95 3.43 9.57 3.25
CA GLY A 95 4.23 10.37 4.19
C GLY A 95 5.42 11.04 3.51
N GLY A 96 5.20 11.62 2.33
CA GLY A 96 6.23 12.29 1.52
C GLY A 96 7.08 11.36 0.66
N VAL A 97 6.80 10.05 0.67
CA VAL A 97 7.46 9.07 -0.21
C VAL A 97 6.47 8.64 -1.29
N THR A 98 6.89 8.73 -2.55
CA THR A 98 6.09 8.28 -3.69
C THR A 98 6.08 6.76 -3.79
N TYR A 99 4.88 6.19 -3.80
CA TYR A 99 4.60 4.80 -4.15
C TYR A 99 3.79 4.74 -5.45
N TRP A 100 3.97 3.66 -6.17
CA TRP A 100 3.29 3.36 -7.42
C TRP A 100 2.34 2.21 -7.19
N LEU A 101 1.04 2.50 -7.20
CA LEU A 101 0.01 1.49 -7.14
C LEU A 101 -0.08 0.76 -8.49
N ARG A 102 0.11 -0.55 -8.47
CA ARG A 102 -0.07 -1.42 -9.63
C ARG A 102 -1.56 -1.66 -9.90
N ASN A 103 -2.00 -1.24 -11.07
CA ASN A 103 -3.33 -1.47 -11.61
C ASN A 103 -3.23 -2.26 -12.93
N MET A 104 -4.31 -2.92 -13.33
CA MET A 104 -4.39 -3.51 -14.67
C MET A 104 -4.83 -2.46 -15.68
N LYS A 105 -4.19 -2.45 -16.85
CA LYS A 105 -4.71 -1.72 -18.02
C LYS A 105 -6.00 -2.38 -18.45
N ARG A 106 -7.01 -1.54 -18.68
CA ARG A 106 -8.28 -1.93 -19.28
C ARG A 106 -8.12 -2.25 -20.76
#